data_AF-A0AA88QU22-F1
#
_entry.id   AF-A0AA88QU22-F1
#
_cell.length_a   1.000
_cell.length_b   1.000
_cell.length_c   1.000
_cell.angle_alpha   90.00
_cell.angle_beta   90.00
_cell.angle_gamma   90.00
#
_symmetry.space_group_name_H-M   'P 1'
#
loop_
_entity.id
_entity.type
_entity.pdbx_description
1 polymer ?
#
loop_
_entity_poly.entity_id
_entity_poly.type
_entity_poly.pdbx_seq_one_letter_code
_entity_poly.pdbx_strand_id
1 'polypeptide(L)'
;MGADHINPNKTLDPRLIYDVRTEDYVSLLCALNFTQKQIQIITKSSSNSCSNSSLDLNYPSFIAFFNANDSNSGVKIVQEFQRMVTYVGDGKSTYTAKLAPMDGLQVSVVPEQLVFSEKNDKQSYKLSIEGPRLIKELVVYGLPCIVLIIKGGATAIFFSTEMKLSRW
;
A
#
# COMPACT_ATOMS: atom_id res chain seq x y z
N MET A 1 -1.21 13.23 9.88
CA MET A 1 -1.39 13.74 8.50
C MET A 1 -1.23 12.58 7.53
N GLY A 2 -1.77 12.69 6.32
CA GLY A 2 -1.71 11.62 5.31
C GLY A 2 -0.37 11.58 4.58
N ALA A 3 -0.39 11.91 3.29
CA ALA A 3 0.76 11.81 2.39
C ALA A 3 1.88 12.87 2.58
N ASP A 4 2.03 13.44 3.79
CA ASP A 4 2.94 14.57 4.10
C ASP A 4 2.74 15.78 3.14
N HIS A 5 3.66 16.75 3.12
CA HIS A 5 3.60 17.93 2.26
C HIS A 5 4.20 17.67 0.87
N ILE A 6 3.40 17.89 -0.19
CA ILE A 6 3.70 17.60 -1.60
C ILE A 6 5.06 18.17 -2.04
N ASN A 7 5.93 17.31 -2.59
CA ASN A 7 7.15 17.73 -3.29
C ASN A 7 6.95 17.81 -4.83
N PRO A 8 6.58 18.99 -5.40
CA PRO A 8 6.15 19.08 -6.81
C PRO A 8 7.22 18.66 -7.82
N ASN A 9 8.51 18.91 -7.52
CA ASN A 9 9.63 18.52 -8.38
C ASN A 9 9.77 17.00 -8.54
N LYS A 10 9.13 16.21 -7.67
CA LYS A 10 9.17 14.74 -7.69
C LYS A 10 7.86 14.10 -8.13
N THR A 11 6.75 14.84 -8.05
CA THR A 11 5.47 14.44 -8.66
C THR A 11 5.56 14.41 -10.20
N LEU A 12 6.53 15.13 -10.80
CA LEU A 12 6.78 15.16 -12.26
C LEU A 12 7.44 13.88 -12.81
N ASP A 13 8.26 13.18 -12.03
CA ASP A 13 8.82 11.85 -12.35
C ASP A 13 8.67 10.95 -11.12
N PRO A 14 7.50 10.32 -10.90
CA PRO A 14 7.28 9.45 -9.75
C PRO A 14 7.98 8.09 -9.88
N ARG A 15 8.44 7.73 -11.09
CA ARG A 15 9.06 6.43 -11.51
C ARG A 15 8.28 5.15 -11.26
N LEU A 16 7.42 5.12 -10.25
CA LEU A 16 6.59 4.01 -9.82
C LEU A 16 5.19 4.56 -9.52
N ILE A 17 4.15 3.95 -10.07
CA ILE A 17 2.75 4.33 -9.82
C ILE A 17 1.91 3.12 -9.40
N TYR A 18 0.86 3.39 -8.63
CA TYR A 18 -0.11 2.41 -8.18
C TYR A 18 -1.39 2.59 -9.03
N ASP A 19 -1.53 1.78 -10.08
CA ASP A 19 -2.69 1.86 -10.97
C ASP A 19 -3.96 1.34 -10.29
N VAL A 20 -5.06 2.08 -10.45
CA VAL A 20 -6.41 1.72 -10.00
C VAL A 20 -7.42 2.13 -11.08
N ARG A 21 -8.37 1.25 -11.40
CA ARG A 21 -9.43 1.50 -12.39
C ARG A 21 -10.80 1.60 -11.72
N THR A 22 -11.81 2.01 -12.50
CA THR A 22 -13.20 2.12 -12.05
C THR A 22 -13.75 0.79 -11.51
N GLU A 23 -13.37 -0.34 -12.13
CA GLU A 23 -13.82 -1.68 -11.73
C GLU A 23 -13.25 -2.08 -10.35
N ASP A 24 -12.06 -1.59 -10.02
CA ASP A 24 -11.39 -1.87 -8.75
C ASP A 24 -12.06 -1.08 -7.60
N TYR A 25 -12.61 0.11 -7.88
CA TYR A 25 -13.51 0.82 -6.95
C TYR A 25 -14.89 0.16 -6.82
N VAL A 26 -15.45 -0.41 -7.89
CA VAL A 26 -16.68 -1.24 -7.81
C VAL A 26 -16.45 -2.44 -6.89
N SER A 27 -15.32 -3.14 -7.07
CA SER A 27 -14.90 -4.27 -6.24
C SER A 27 -14.87 -3.92 -4.74
N LEU A 28 -14.32 -2.75 -4.39
CA LEU A 28 -14.30 -2.22 -3.03
C LEU A 28 -15.69 -1.91 -2.47
N LEU A 29 -16.55 -1.23 -3.24
CA LEU A 29 -17.92 -0.92 -2.79
C LEU A 29 -18.75 -2.20 -2.58
N CYS A 30 -18.60 -3.20 -3.45
CA CYS A 30 -19.20 -4.52 -3.28
C CYS A 30 -18.71 -5.22 -2.00
N ALA A 31 -17.40 -5.18 -1.72
CA ALA A 31 -16.81 -5.80 -0.52
C ALA A 31 -17.21 -5.09 0.79
N LEU A 32 -17.49 -3.78 0.72
CA LEU A 32 -18.07 -2.99 1.80
C LEU A 32 -19.59 -3.21 1.98
N ASN A 33 -20.19 -4.18 1.28
CA ASN A 33 -21.62 -4.52 1.31
C ASN A 33 -22.58 -3.38 0.92
N PHE A 34 -22.15 -2.47 0.05
CA PHE A 34 -23.08 -1.47 -0.52
C PHE A 34 -24.12 -2.16 -1.40
N THR A 35 -25.37 -1.71 -1.32
CA THR A 35 -26.44 -2.22 -2.19
C THR A 35 -26.21 -1.77 -3.63
N GLN A 36 -26.64 -2.59 -4.61
CA GLN A 36 -26.51 -2.26 -6.04
C GLN A 36 -27.03 -0.86 -6.40
N LYS A 37 -28.12 -0.41 -5.75
CA LYS A 37 -28.67 0.95 -5.94
C LYS A 37 -27.68 2.05 -5.49
N GLN A 38 -27.01 1.88 -4.35
CA GLN A 38 -25.99 2.82 -3.89
C GLN A 38 -24.76 2.80 -4.81
N ILE A 39 -24.31 1.62 -5.26
CA ILE A 39 -23.20 1.49 -6.20
C ILE A 39 -23.52 2.19 -7.53
N GLN A 40 -24.73 2.01 -8.07
CA GLN A 40 -25.20 2.71 -9.27
C GLN A 40 -25.25 4.24 -9.11
N ILE A 41 -25.65 4.75 -7.93
CA ILE A 41 -25.63 6.19 -7.63
C ILE A 41 -24.20 6.75 -7.57
N ILE A 42 -23.27 6.01 -6.96
CA ILE A 42 -21.86 6.44 -6.80
C ILE A 42 -21.11 6.40 -8.15
N THR A 43 -21.22 5.29 -8.88
CA THR A 43 -20.49 5.05 -10.14
C THR A 43 -21.14 5.72 -11.35
N LYS A 44 -22.44 6.05 -11.27
CA LYS A 44 -23.29 6.50 -12.39
C LYS A 44 -23.37 5.50 -13.56
N SER A 45 -22.88 4.28 -13.38
CA SER A 45 -23.02 3.14 -14.29
C SER A 45 -24.19 2.27 -13.87
N SER A 46 -24.99 1.78 -14.81
CA SER A 46 -25.97 0.71 -14.58
C SER A 46 -25.31 -0.67 -14.52
N SER A 47 -24.21 -0.85 -15.27
CA SER A 47 -23.46 -2.10 -15.41
C SER A 47 -22.32 -2.15 -14.38
N ASN A 48 -22.64 -2.64 -13.19
CA ASN A 48 -21.68 -2.96 -12.14
C ASN A 48 -21.90 -4.42 -11.73
N SER A 49 -20.85 -5.26 -11.74
CA SER A 49 -20.92 -6.63 -11.23
C SER A 49 -20.06 -6.80 -9.99
N CYS A 50 -20.64 -7.39 -8.95
CA CYS A 50 -19.94 -7.75 -7.71
C CYS A 50 -19.29 -9.14 -7.74
N SER A 51 -19.09 -9.77 -8.92
CA SER A 51 -18.49 -11.11 -9.04
C SER A 51 -17.11 -11.23 -8.39
N ASN A 52 -16.32 -10.15 -8.41
CA ASN A 52 -14.96 -10.09 -7.87
C ASN A 52 -14.88 -8.96 -6.84
N SER A 53 -15.39 -9.18 -5.62
CA SER A 53 -15.31 -8.20 -4.53
C SER A 53 -13.99 -8.35 -3.73
N SER A 54 -13.35 -7.22 -3.40
CA SER A 54 -12.13 -7.17 -2.59
C SER A 54 -12.08 -5.88 -1.78
N LEU A 55 -11.66 -5.96 -0.52
CA LEU A 55 -11.32 -4.78 0.30
C LEU A 55 -9.92 -4.24 -0.01
N ASP A 56 -9.09 -5.02 -0.70
CA ASP A 56 -7.67 -4.73 -0.89
C ASP A 56 -7.44 -3.95 -2.19
N LEU A 57 -7.83 -2.67 -2.16
CA LEU A 57 -7.58 -1.73 -3.24
C LEU A 57 -6.07 -1.52 -3.42
N ASN A 58 -5.59 -1.39 -4.66
CA ASN A 58 -4.19 -1.09 -4.98
C ASN A 58 -3.80 0.37 -4.65
N TYR A 59 -3.98 0.77 -3.40
CA TYR A 59 -3.83 2.13 -2.91
C TYR A 59 -2.42 2.36 -2.36
N PRO A 60 -1.79 3.53 -2.55
CA PRO A 60 -0.43 3.84 -2.07
C PRO A 60 -0.34 4.07 -0.55
N SER A 61 -1.14 3.38 0.25
CA SER A 61 -1.12 3.39 1.71
C SER A 61 -1.74 2.10 2.27
N PHE A 62 -1.48 1.84 3.54
CA PHE A 62 -1.88 0.63 4.26
C PHE A 62 -2.55 1.01 5.59
N ILE A 63 -3.57 0.26 5.99
CA ILE A 63 -4.24 0.44 7.27
C ILE A 63 -4.68 -0.94 7.79
N ALA A 64 -4.13 -1.33 8.95
CA ALA A 64 -4.42 -2.60 9.60
C ALA A 64 -5.23 -2.35 10.89
N PHE A 65 -6.28 -3.15 11.10
CA PHE A 65 -7.17 -3.00 12.25
C PHE A 65 -7.01 -4.21 13.19
N PHE A 66 -6.64 -3.94 14.45
CA PHE A 66 -6.47 -4.96 15.48
C PHE A 66 -7.57 -4.80 16.52
N ASN A 67 -8.43 -5.82 16.66
CA ASN A 67 -9.66 -5.73 17.45
C ASN A 67 -9.42 -5.89 18.96
N ALA A 68 -9.43 -4.76 19.67
CA ALA A 68 -9.15 -4.66 21.11
C ALA A 68 -10.18 -5.33 22.07
N ASN A 69 -11.28 -5.87 21.56
CA ASN A 69 -12.40 -6.39 22.38
C ASN A 69 -12.36 -7.91 22.66
N ASP A 70 -11.24 -8.61 22.39
CA ASP A 70 -11.13 -10.05 22.64
C ASP A 70 -10.09 -10.37 23.73
N SER A 71 -10.52 -11.09 24.77
CA SER A 71 -9.77 -11.33 26.01
C SER A 71 -8.44 -12.10 25.84
N ASN A 72 -8.20 -12.70 24.67
CA ASN A 72 -7.09 -13.62 24.43
C ASN A 72 -5.77 -12.91 24.08
N SER A 73 -5.12 -12.32 25.11
CA SER A 73 -3.87 -11.54 25.03
C SER A 73 -2.63 -12.27 24.45
N GLY A 74 -2.73 -13.55 24.09
CA GLY A 74 -1.64 -14.33 23.48
C GLY A 74 -1.75 -14.52 21.95
N VAL A 75 -2.88 -14.14 21.33
CA VAL A 75 -3.09 -14.34 19.90
C VAL A 75 -2.47 -13.21 19.10
N LYS A 76 -1.63 -13.55 18.11
CA LYS A 76 -1.20 -12.61 17.06
C LYS A 76 -2.22 -12.63 15.90
N ILE A 77 -2.39 -11.48 15.26
CA ILE A 77 -3.11 -11.32 13.99
C ILE A 77 -2.09 -10.95 12.91
N VAL A 78 -2.24 -11.54 11.72
CA VAL A 78 -1.55 -11.10 10.51
C VAL A 78 -2.57 -10.45 9.58
N GLN A 79 -2.35 -9.19 9.23
CA GLN A 79 -3.09 -8.50 8.18
C GLN A 79 -2.21 -8.44 6.93
N GLU A 80 -2.71 -8.94 5.81
CA GLU A 80 -1.99 -8.92 4.54
C GLU A 80 -2.60 -7.93 3.55
N PHE A 81 -1.75 -7.39 2.67
CA PHE A 81 -2.09 -6.45 1.60
C PHE A 81 -1.26 -6.75 0.36
N GLN A 82 -1.89 -6.95 -0.78
CA GLN A 82 -1.25 -7.11 -2.07
C GLN A 82 -1.25 -5.77 -2.83
N ARG A 83 -0.11 -5.42 -3.43
CA ARG A 83 0.02 -4.23 -4.27
C ARG A 83 0.68 -4.60 -5.59
N MET A 84 0.29 -3.87 -6.64
CA MET A 84 0.87 -3.94 -7.98
C MET A 84 1.38 -2.56 -8.35
N VAL A 85 2.67 -2.46 -8.66
CA VAL A 85 3.33 -1.21 -9.01
C VAL A 85 3.74 -1.25 -10.46
N THR A 86 3.37 -0.21 -11.20
CA THR A 86 3.78 0.00 -12.61
C THR A 86 4.98 0.93 -12.64
N TYR A 87 6.05 0.52 -13.32
CA TYR A 87 7.24 1.35 -13.51
C TYR A 87 7.07 2.27 -14.72
N VAL A 88 7.27 3.57 -14.53
CA VAL A 88 7.10 4.62 -15.56
C VAL A 88 8.40 5.34 -15.91
N GLY A 89 9.52 4.99 -15.25
CA GLY A 89 10.86 5.40 -15.68
C GLY A 89 11.32 4.67 -16.95
N ASP A 90 12.52 5.00 -17.43
CA ASP A 90 13.11 4.42 -18.64
C ASP A 90 14.28 3.48 -18.32
N GLY A 91 14.37 2.38 -19.06
CA GLY A 91 15.42 1.36 -18.93
C GLY A 91 15.27 0.43 -17.72
N LYS A 92 16.14 -0.58 -17.63
CA LYS A 92 16.07 -1.61 -16.60
C LYS A 92 16.39 -1.05 -15.20
N SER A 93 15.45 -1.23 -14.27
CA SER A 93 15.58 -0.78 -12.88
C SER A 93 15.37 -1.93 -11.89
N THR A 94 15.96 -1.81 -10.69
CA THR A 94 15.73 -2.76 -9.60
C THR A 94 15.61 -2.00 -8.29
N TYR A 95 14.48 -2.20 -7.64
CA TYR A 95 14.10 -1.56 -6.39
C TYR A 95 14.16 -2.57 -5.26
N THR A 96 14.74 -2.19 -4.12
CA THR A 96 14.71 -2.98 -2.88
C THR A 96 13.78 -2.30 -1.89
N ALA A 97 12.81 -3.03 -1.35
CA ALA A 97 11.97 -2.55 -0.26
C ALA A 97 12.80 -2.38 1.01
N LYS A 98 12.63 -1.24 1.69
CA LYS A 98 13.07 -1.06 3.08
C LYS A 98 11.87 -0.90 3.99
N LEU A 99 11.99 -1.44 5.19
CA LEU A 99 10.98 -1.40 6.25
C LEU A 99 11.63 -0.78 7.49
N ALA A 100 10.91 0.08 8.20
CA ALA A 100 11.33 0.53 9.53
C ALA A 100 10.85 -0.49 10.58
N PRO A 101 11.62 -0.72 11.66
CA PRO A 101 11.10 -1.38 12.85
C PRO A 101 9.89 -0.62 13.41
N MET A 102 8.96 -1.35 14.01
CA MET A 102 7.87 -0.79 14.81
C MET A 102 7.73 -1.57 16.11
N ASP A 103 7.58 -0.85 17.21
CA ASP A 103 7.45 -1.47 18.53
C ASP A 103 6.14 -2.26 18.62
N GLY A 104 6.27 -3.57 18.89
CA GLY A 104 5.13 -4.50 18.96
C GLY A 104 4.54 -4.96 17.62
N LEU A 105 5.02 -4.46 16.47
CA LEU A 105 4.52 -4.83 15.14
C LEU A 105 5.65 -5.34 14.23
N GLN A 106 5.54 -6.59 13.79
CA GLN A 106 6.44 -7.19 12.81
C GLN A 106 5.88 -6.96 11.40
N VAL A 107 6.71 -6.45 10.49
CA VAL A 107 6.32 -6.18 9.09
C VAL A 107 7.28 -6.89 8.14
N SER A 108 6.75 -7.50 7.10
CA SER A 108 7.51 -8.14 6.03
C SER A 108 6.94 -7.81 4.65
N VAL A 109 7.80 -7.82 3.62
CA VAL A 109 7.41 -7.63 2.21
C VAL A 109 7.98 -8.75 1.37
N VAL A 110 7.15 -9.37 0.54
CA VAL A 110 7.55 -10.45 -0.38
C VAL A 110 7.08 -10.14 -1.81
N PRO A 111 7.96 -10.11 -2.82
CA PRO A 111 9.43 -10.20 -2.72
C PRO A 111 10.04 -8.87 -2.25
N GLU A 112 11.18 -8.95 -1.54
CA GLU A 112 11.92 -7.76 -1.08
C GLU A 112 12.53 -6.93 -2.23
N GLN A 113 12.67 -7.51 -3.42
CA GLN A 113 13.23 -6.84 -4.60
C GLN A 113 12.28 -6.94 -5.79
N LEU A 114 11.99 -5.80 -6.41
CA LEU A 114 11.19 -5.67 -7.64
C LEU A 114 12.13 -5.33 -8.80
N VAL A 115 12.11 -6.15 -9.85
CA VAL A 115 12.92 -5.96 -11.06
C VAL A 115 12.01 -5.56 -12.21
N PHE A 116 12.26 -4.41 -12.81
CA PHE A 116 11.56 -3.90 -13.98
C PHE A 116 12.57 -3.87 -15.13
N SER A 117 12.25 -4.52 -16.24
CA SER A 117 13.08 -4.60 -17.45
C SER A 117 12.87 -3.40 -18.35
N GLU A 118 11.62 -2.96 -18.52
CA GLU A 118 11.23 -1.86 -19.40
C GLU A 118 10.06 -1.02 -18.86
N LYS A 119 9.74 0.07 -19.57
CA LYS A 119 8.69 1.03 -19.18
C LYS A 119 7.31 0.38 -19.29
N ASN A 120 6.47 0.64 -18.28
CA ASN A 120 5.15 0.04 -18.03
C ASN A 120 5.16 -1.41 -17.51
N ASP A 121 6.34 -2.00 -17.22
CA ASP A 121 6.40 -3.27 -16.48
C ASP A 121 5.67 -3.14 -15.14
N LYS A 122 4.93 -4.20 -14.78
CA LYS A 122 4.18 -4.28 -13.52
C LYS A 122 4.74 -5.38 -12.65
N GLN A 123 5.01 -5.05 -11.40
CA GLN A 123 5.47 -6.02 -10.40
C GLN A 123 4.59 -5.96 -9.17
N SER A 124 4.27 -7.14 -8.63
CA SER A 124 3.42 -7.29 -7.45
C SER A 124 4.22 -7.67 -6.22
N TYR A 125 3.84 -7.12 -5.07
CA TYR A 125 4.35 -7.53 -3.77
C TYR A 125 3.20 -7.71 -2.76
N LYS A 126 3.46 -8.50 -1.73
CA LYS A 126 2.59 -8.63 -0.56
C LYS A 126 3.29 -8.02 0.65
N LEU A 127 2.61 -7.10 1.34
CA LEU A 127 2.96 -6.61 2.67
C LEU A 127 2.17 -7.44 3.69
N SER A 128 2.85 -7.97 4.70
CA SER A 128 2.21 -8.62 5.84
C SER A 128 2.58 -7.86 7.12
N ILE A 129 1.57 -7.48 7.91
CA ILE A 129 1.71 -6.81 9.21
C ILE A 129 1.21 -7.77 10.29
N GLU A 130 2.12 -8.27 11.10
CA GLU A 130 1.87 -9.18 12.22
C GLU A 130 1.95 -8.42 13.55
N GLY A 131 0.90 -8.51 14.36
CA GLY A 131 0.80 -7.78 15.63
C GLY A 131 0.00 -8.51 16.69
N PRO A 132 0.13 -8.15 17.98
CA PRO A 132 -0.73 -8.66 19.04
C PRO A 132 -2.17 -8.23 18.80
N ARG A 133 -3.13 -9.11 19.07
CA ARG A 133 -4.56 -8.82 18.92
C ARG A 133 -5.03 -7.67 19.82
N LEU A 134 -4.38 -7.50 20.98
CA LEU A 134 -4.53 -6.36 21.88
C LEU A 134 -3.34 -5.41 21.71
N ILE A 135 -3.57 -4.25 21.10
CA ILE A 135 -2.65 -3.12 21.09
C ILE A 135 -3.07 -2.16 22.20
N LYS A 136 -2.12 -1.73 23.04
CA LYS A 136 -2.41 -0.86 24.22
C LYS A 136 -2.72 0.59 23.85
N GLU A 137 -2.37 1.01 22.64
CA GLU A 137 -2.65 2.34 22.09
C GLU A 137 -3.79 2.25 21.08
N LEU A 138 -4.77 3.17 21.13
CA LEU A 138 -5.92 3.13 20.21
C LEU A 138 -5.54 3.31 18.74
N VAL A 139 -4.45 4.03 18.46
CA VAL A 139 -3.88 4.18 17.11
C VAL A 139 -2.36 4.25 17.22
N VAL A 140 -1.66 3.19 16.80
CA VAL A 140 -0.20 3.21 16.66
C VAL A 140 0.15 3.97 15.38
N TYR A 141 0.42 5.27 15.51
CA TYR A 141 1.06 6.07 14.47
C TYR A 141 2.56 5.79 14.44
N GLY A 142 2.93 4.57 14.06
CA GLY A 142 4.27 4.38 13.53
C GLY A 142 4.46 5.25 12.28
N LEU A 143 5.72 5.45 11.92
CA LEU A 143 6.11 5.62 10.52
C LEU A 143 6.65 4.25 10.04
N PRO A 144 5.81 3.23 9.78
CA PRO A 144 6.05 2.38 8.61
C PRO A 144 5.95 3.23 7.19
N CYS A 145 7.27 3.41 5.29
CA CYS A 145 7.39 3.81 3.87
C CYS A 145 8.08 2.59 3.33
N ILE A 146 7.41 1.93 2.40
CA ILE A 146 8.05 0.90 1.61
C ILE A 146 8.91 1.68 0.62
N VAL A 147 10.05 2.20 1.10
CA VAL A 147 10.98 2.96 0.27
C VAL A 147 11.59 1.95 -0.67
N LEU A 148 11.02 1.89 -1.86
CA LEU A 148 11.56 1.17 -2.99
C LEU A 148 12.80 1.95 -3.43
N ILE A 149 13.97 1.51 -2.97
CA ILE A 149 15.26 2.17 -3.25
C ILE A 149 15.93 1.51 -4.46
N ILE A 150 16.23 2.33 -5.47
CA ILE A 150 17.08 1.96 -6.60
C ILE A 150 18.52 1.77 -6.10
N LYS A 151 19.20 0.69 -6.50
CA LYS A 151 20.59 0.42 -6.09
C LYS A 151 21.58 1.40 -6.73
N GLY A 152 21.80 2.57 -6.10
CA GLY A 152 22.78 3.57 -6.54
C GLY A 152 22.85 4.87 -5.72
N GLY A 153 23.34 4.81 -4.47
CA GLY A 153 23.81 5.99 -3.70
C GLY A 153 22.84 6.66 -2.72
N ALA A 154 23.39 7.14 -1.59
CA ALA A 154 22.77 8.00 -0.55
C ALA A 154 21.48 7.50 0.16
N THR A 155 20.93 8.26 1.12
CA THR A 155 20.03 7.74 2.18
C THR A 155 19.04 8.77 2.80
N ALA A 156 17.73 8.45 2.81
CA ALA A 156 16.72 8.87 3.81
C ALA A 156 15.39 8.06 3.66
N ILE A 157 14.45 8.16 4.62
CA ILE A 157 13.17 7.39 4.69
C ILE A 157 12.03 8.28 5.24
N PHE A 158 10.83 8.25 4.65
CA PHE A 158 9.61 8.97 5.12
C PHE A 158 8.33 8.30 4.61
N PHE A 159 7.37 7.97 5.48
CA PHE A 159 6.05 7.50 5.03
C PHE A 159 5.10 8.63 4.69
N SER A 160 3.93 8.28 4.13
CA SER A 160 3.55 8.70 2.76
C SER A 160 4.26 7.89 1.68
N THR A 161 3.66 7.74 0.50
CA THR A 161 4.42 7.55 -0.74
C THR A 161 4.96 8.89 -1.26
N GLU A 162 5.70 9.58 -0.40
CA GLU A 162 6.55 10.71 -0.78
C GLU A 162 7.90 10.11 -1.21
N MET A 163 8.26 10.22 -2.49
CA MET A 163 9.53 9.71 -3.00
C MET A 163 10.71 10.60 -2.54
N LYS A 164 11.00 10.61 -1.22
CA LYS A 164 12.04 11.43 -0.60
C LYS A 164 13.47 10.90 -0.85
N LEU A 165 13.83 10.75 -2.13
CA LEU A 165 15.23 10.74 -2.59
C LEU A 165 15.95 11.99 -2.08
N SER A 166 17.00 11.81 -1.29
CA SER A 166 17.89 12.86 -0.82
C SER A 166 19.28 12.65 -1.41
N ARG A 167 19.98 13.74 -1.72
CA ARG A 167 21.24 13.74 -2.45
C ARG A 167 22.38 14.08 -1.49
N TRP A 168 23.36 13.19 -1.42
CA TRP A 168 24.72 13.45 -0.99
C TRP A 168 25.62 12.86 -2.07
#